data_AF-A0A9X3HUE7-F1
#
_entry.id   AF-A0A9X3HUE7-F1
#
_cell.length_a   1.000
_cell.length_b   1.000
_cell.length_c   1.000
_cell.angle_alpha   90.00
_cell.angle_beta   90.00
_cell.angle_gamma   90.00
#
_symmetry.space_group_name_H-M   'P 1'
#
loop_
_entity.id
_entity.type
_entity.pdbx_description
1 polymer ?
#
loop_
_entity_poly.entity_id
_entity_poly.type
_entity_poly.pdbx_seq_one_letter_code
_entity_poly.pdbx_strand_id
1 'polypeptide(L)'
;SNYYAKHGNDHKIDVALLSYGENPRGVTDKMTSSDILRAAESLNCEVVVPFHHDIWANFQNDPREIEMLWNMKKERLQYGFAPFFWQVGGKYTYPTDKGRMHYQHFRGFADIFKNDPELPYRAFL
;
A
#
# COMPACT_ATOMS: atom_id res chain seq x y z
N SER A 1 4.06 -17.32 -12.38
CA SER A 1 3.14 -18.48 -12.37
C SER A 1 1.77 -18.02 -12.84
N ASN A 2 1.15 -18.74 -13.78
CA ASN A 2 -0.17 -18.40 -14.34
C ASN A 2 -1.33 -18.63 -13.37
N TYR A 3 -1.06 -19.16 -12.17
CA TYR A 3 -2.10 -19.45 -11.19
C TYR A 3 -2.74 -18.19 -10.58
N TYR A 4 -2.07 -17.03 -10.58
CA TYR A 4 -2.71 -15.77 -10.19
C TYR A 4 -3.91 -15.45 -11.11
N ALA A 5 -3.73 -15.59 -12.43
CA ALA A 5 -4.81 -15.39 -13.39
C ALA A 5 -5.92 -16.42 -13.24
N LYS A 6 -5.57 -17.69 -12.98
CA LYS A 6 -6.57 -18.72 -12.68
C LYS A 6 -7.39 -18.35 -11.44
N HIS A 7 -6.76 -17.95 -10.34
CA HIS A 7 -7.47 -17.56 -9.13
C HIS A 7 -8.33 -16.30 -9.33
N GLY A 8 -7.86 -15.31 -10.08
CA GLY A 8 -8.63 -14.11 -10.43
C GLY A 8 -9.83 -14.39 -11.35
N ASN A 9 -9.76 -15.44 -12.17
CA ASN A 9 -10.89 -15.91 -12.97
C ASN A 9 -11.90 -16.72 -12.15
N ASP A 10 -11.39 -17.55 -11.23
CA ASP A 10 -12.22 -18.49 -10.47
C ASP A 10 -12.91 -17.83 -9.27
N HIS A 11 -12.41 -16.68 -8.80
CA HIS A 11 -12.86 -16.03 -7.56
C HIS A 11 -12.98 -14.52 -7.69
N LYS A 12 -13.94 -13.94 -6.96
CA LYS A 12 -13.93 -12.51 -6.67
C LYS A 12 -12.92 -12.23 -5.56
N ILE A 13 -11.91 -11.41 -5.85
CA ILE A 13 -10.87 -11.03 -4.90
C ILE A 13 -10.96 -9.53 -4.66
N ASP A 14 -11.41 -9.09 -3.49
CA ASP A 14 -11.51 -7.66 -3.20
C ASP A 14 -10.12 -7.05 -2.90
N VAL A 15 -9.35 -7.70 -2.02
CA VAL A 15 -8.05 -7.21 -1.53
C VAL A 15 -6.99 -8.28 -1.69
N ALA A 16 -5.86 -7.94 -2.33
CA ALA A 16 -4.71 -8.81 -2.50
C ALA A 16 -3.50 -8.35 -1.66
N LEU A 17 -3.07 -9.17 -0.70
CA LEU A 17 -1.85 -8.95 0.08
C LEU A 17 -0.67 -9.66 -0.61
N LEU A 18 0.36 -8.91 -1.02
CA LEU A 18 1.45 -9.43 -1.85
C LEU A 18 2.83 -9.09 -1.28
N SER A 19 3.70 -10.09 -1.11
CA SER A 19 5.03 -9.91 -0.51
C SER A 19 5.96 -9.13 -1.43
N TYR A 20 6.48 -8.00 -0.94
CA TYR A 20 7.40 -7.09 -1.64
C TYR A 20 8.72 -6.94 -0.87
N GLY A 21 9.81 -6.57 -1.56
CA GLY A 21 11.12 -6.28 -0.96
C GLY A 21 12.22 -6.14 -2.01
N GLU A 22 13.34 -5.51 -1.63
CA GLU A 22 14.47 -5.27 -2.53
C GLU A 22 15.42 -6.48 -2.49
N ASN A 23 15.38 -7.31 -3.53
CA ASN A 23 16.20 -8.51 -3.57
C ASN A 23 17.69 -8.13 -3.70
N PRO A 24 18.58 -8.65 -2.83
CA PRO A 24 20.02 -8.50 -3.03
C PRO A 24 20.49 -9.07 -4.37
N ARG A 25 21.61 -8.57 -4.89
CA ARG A 25 22.23 -9.10 -6.13
C ARG A 25 22.43 -10.62 -6.03
N GLY A 26 21.77 -11.36 -6.94
CA GLY A 26 21.85 -12.82 -7.00
C GLY A 26 20.82 -13.56 -6.14
N VAL A 27 19.91 -12.84 -5.48
CA VAL A 27 18.80 -13.40 -4.71
C VAL A 27 17.47 -13.13 -5.42
N THR A 28 16.49 -14.02 -5.26
CA THR A 28 15.11 -13.79 -5.68
C THR A 28 14.17 -14.46 -4.68
N ASP A 29 13.69 -13.68 -3.72
CA ASP A 29 12.87 -14.12 -2.59
C ASP A 29 11.58 -13.29 -2.42
N LYS A 30 11.53 -12.09 -2.99
CA LYS A 30 10.34 -11.21 -2.99
C LYS A 30 9.98 -10.75 -4.40
N MET A 31 8.70 -10.43 -4.63
CA MET A 31 8.25 -9.88 -5.91
C MET A 31 8.79 -8.45 -6.10
N THR A 32 9.06 -8.10 -7.35
CA THR A 32 9.44 -6.72 -7.74
C THR A 32 8.24 -5.79 -7.75
N SER A 33 8.46 -4.47 -7.76
CA SER A 33 7.39 -3.48 -7.91
C SER A 33 6.55 -3.69 -9.18
N SER A 34 7.19 -4.09 -10.28
CA SER A 34 6.50 -4.46 -11.53
C SER A 34 5.63 -5.72 -11.37
N ASP A 35 6.10 -6.72 -10.64
CA ASP A 35 5.36 -7.96 -10.44
C ASP A 35 4.20 -7.81 -9.46
N ILE A 36 4.29 -6.90 -8.49
CA ILE A 36 3.14 -6.53 -7.63
C ILE A 36 1.97 -6.06 -8.50
N LEU A 37 2.22 -5.20 -9.50
CA LEU A 37 1.17 -4.71 -10.41
C LEU A 37 0.64 -5.82 -11.32
N ARG A 38 1.53 -6.68 -11.86
CA ARG A 38 1.12 -7.82 -12.70
C ARG A 38 0.30 -8.84 -11.92
N ALA A 39 0.66 -9.10 -10.67
CA ALA A 39 -0.08 -10.02 -9.81
C ALA A 39 -1.44 -9.42 -9.43
N ALA A 40 -1.53 -8.13 -9.14
CA ALA A 40 -2.79 -7.43 -8.89
C ALA A 40 -3.74 -7.47 -10.10
N GLU A 41 -3.22 -7.21 -11.30
CA GLU A 41 -3.93 -7.35 -12.57
C GLU A 41 -4.42 -8.80 -12.78
N SER A 42 -3.52 -9.77 -12.59
CA SER A 42 -3.85 -11.19 -12.78
C SER A 42 -4.91 -11.69 -11.80
N LEU A 43 -4.84 -11.25 -10.53
CA LEU A 43 -5.82 -11.60 -9.51
C LEU A 43 -7.17 -10.89 -9.70
N ASN A 44 -7.26 -9.94 -10.64
CA ASN A 44 -8.43 -9.09 -10.86
C ASN A 44 -8.95 -8.48 -9.55
N CYS A 45 -8.02 -8.01 -8.71
CA CYS A 45 -8.37 -7.46 -7.40
C CYS A 45 -8.89 -6.02 -7.49
N GLU A 46 -9.50 -5.50 -6.42
CA GLU A 46 -9.90 -4.08 -6.36
C GLU A 46 -8.82 -3.22 -5.66
N VAL A 47 -8.12 -3.79 -4.67
CA VAL A 47 -7.01 -3.13 -3.94
C VAL A 47 -5.84 -4.08 -3.78
N VAL A 48 -4.63 -3.60 -4.08
CA VAL A 48 -3.37 -4.33 -3.83
C VAL A 48 -2.60 -3.69 -2.67
N VAL A 49 -2.15 -4.52 -1.73
CA VAL A 49 -1.42 -4.08 -0.54
C VAL A 49 -0.06 -4.80 -0.49
N PRO A 50 1.07 -4.12 -0.75
CA PRO A 50 2.37 -4.71 -0.50
C PRO A 50 2.58 -4.90 1.00
N PHE A 51 3.03 -6.08 1.41
CA PHE A 51 3.44 -6.39 2.80
C PHE A 51 4.78 -7.16 2.79
N HIS A 52 5.28 -7.56 3.97
CA HIS A 52 6.59 -8.23 4.15
C HIS A 52 7.81 -7.34 3.82
N HIS A 53 7.58 -6.15 3.30
CA HIS A 53 8.61 -5.19 2.90
C HIS A 53 9.19 -4.39 4.09
N ASP A 54 8.69 -4.65 5.29
CA ASP A 54 9.00 -3.93 6.54
C ASP A 54 10.11 -4.59 7.38
N ILE A 55 10.25 -5.91 7.29
CA ILE A 55 10.82 -6.68 8.41
C ILE A 55 12.34 -6.91 8.33
N TRP A 56 12.95 -6.82 7.15
CA TRP A 56 14.34 -7.22 6.92
C TRP A 56 15.20 -6.05 6.46
N ALA A 57 16.22 -5.71 7.26
CA ALA A 57 17.16 -4.63 6.94
C ALA A 57 17.90 -4.86 5.61
N ASN A 58 18.28 -6.09 5.30
CA ASN A 58 18.94 -6.46 4.04
C ASN A 58 17.99 -6.51 2.82
N PHE A 59 16.71 -6.20 3.01
CA PHE A 59 15.71 -6.03 1.94
C PHE A 59 15.05 -4.64 2.02
N GLN A 60 15.67 -3.65 2.68
CA GLN A 60 15.16 -2.27 2.69
C GLN A 60 14.86 -1.81 1.26
N ASN A 61 13.66 -1.28 1.04
CA ASN A 61 13.05 -1.08 -0.28
C ASN A 61 12.28 0.24 -0.35
N ASP A 62 11.75 0.58 -1.52
CA ASP A 62 10.90 1.76 -1.76
C ASP A 62 9.54 1.40 -2.37
N PRO A 63 8.47 1.30 -1.55
CA PRO A 63 7.12 1.04 -2.06
C PRO A 63 6.61 2.11 -3.04
N ARG A 64 7.20 3.32 -3.08
CA ARG A 64 6.81 4.36 -4.04
C ARG A 64 7.05 3.94 -5.49
N GLU A 65 7.94 2.97 -5.74
CA GLU A 65 8.08 2.37 -7.07
C GLU A 65 6.73 1.84 -7.60
N ILE A 66 5.95 1.18 -6.74
CA ILE A 66 4.64 0.62 -7.09
C ILE A 66 3.68 1.74 -7.47
N GLU A 67 3.64 2.83 -6.69
CA GLU A 67 2.79 3.99 -6.96
C GLU A 67 3.15 4.66 -8.29
N MET A 68 4.45 4.87 -8.52
CA MET A 68 4.96 5.51 -9.72
C MET A 68 4.65 4.66 -10.96
N LEU A 69 4.97 3.37 -10.94
CA LEU A 69 4.67 2.45 -12.03
C LEU A 69 3.17 2.31 -12.26
N TRP A 70 2.36 2.29 -11.19
CA TRP A 70 0.91 2.25 -11.31
C TRP A 70 0.39 3.52 -12.01
N ASN A 71 0.81 4.71 -11.59
CA ASN A 71 0.43 5.96 -12.23
C ASN A 71 0.87 6.03 -13.71
N MET A 72 2.04 5.48 -14.04
CA MET A 72 2.53 5.43 -15.42
C MET A 72 1.76 4.44 -16.32
N LYS A 73 1.10 3.42 -15.74
CA LYS A 73 0.54 2.28 -16.50
C LYS A 73 -0.98 2.19 -16.45
N LYS A 74 -1.63 2.69 -15.40
CA LYS A 74 -3.05 2.45 -15.12
C LYS A 74 -3.98 2.86 -16.25
N GLU A 75 -3.75 4.01 -16.89
CA GLU A 75 -4.59 4.48 -18.00
C GLU A 75 -4.38 3.62 -19.25
N ARG A 76 -3.11 3.36 -19.59
CA ARG A 76 -2.73 2.60 -20.79
C ARG A 76 -3.17 1.13 -20.73
N LEU A 77 -3.12 0.53 -19.55
CA LEU A 77 -3.49 -0.87 -19.33
C LEU A 77 -4.87 -1.04 -18.70
N GLN A 78 -5.59 0.06 -18.47
CA GLN A 78 -6.93 0.08 -17.86
C GLN A 78 -6.98 -0.71 -16.53
N TYR A 79 -6.00 -0.49 -15.64
CA TYR A 79 -5.95 -1.19 -14.36
C TYR A 79 -7.21 -0.89 -13.51
N GLY A 80 -7.93 -1.96 -13.15
CA GLY A 80 -9.13 -1.91 -12.30
C GLY A 80 -8.87 -1.85 -10.80
N PHE A 81 -7.61 -1.85 -10.38
CA PHE A 81 -7.19 -1.84 -8.98
C PHE A 81 -6.41 -0.57 -8.62
N ALA A 82 -6.33 -0.25 -7.33
CA ALA A 82 -5.44 0.78 -6.79
C ALA A 82 -4.51 0.22 -5.69
N PRO A 83 -3.25 0.69 -5.58
CA PRO A 83 -2.37 0.32 -4.48
C PRO A 83 -2.78 1.03 -3.18
N PHE A 84 -2.58 0.35 -2.05
CA PHE A 84 -2.67 0.91 -0.71
C PHE A 84 -1.38 0.64 0.08
N PHE A 85 -0.72 1.71 0.51
CA PHE A 85 0.53 1.70 1.26
C PHE A 85 0.23 1.75 2.75
N TRP A 86 0.53 0.65 3.43
CA TRP A 86 0.21 0.47 4.83
C TRP A 86 1.40 0.80 5.74
N GLN A 87 1.21 0.62 7.04
CA GLN A 87 2.25 0.69 8.07
C GLN A 87 2.01 -0.43 9.08
N VAL A 88 3.09 -0.94 9.69
CA VAL A 88 3.03 -2.01 10.70
C VAL A 88 2.14 -1.59 11.88
N GLY A 89 1.23 -2.47 12.28
CA GLY A 89 0.25 -2.18 13.35
C GLY A 89 -0.89 -1.25 12.93
N GLY A 90 -0.98 -0.87 11.66
CA GLY A 90 -2.07 -0.07 11.12
C GLY A 90 -3.38 -0.84 10.95
N LYS A 91 -4.46 -0.10 10.70
CA LYS A 91 -5.79 -0.66 10.40
C LYS A 91 -6.18 -0.39 8.94
N TYR A 92 -6.85 -1.36 8.34
CA TYR A 92 -7.53 -1.23 7.04
C TYR A 92 -8.89 -1.92 7.14
N THR A 93 -9.95 -1.25 6.69
CA THR A 93 -11.33 -1.73 6.74
C THR A 93 -11.93 -1.68 5.34
N TYR A 94 -12.22 -2.84 4.75
CA TYR A 94 -12.87 -2.91 3.45
C TYR A 94 -14.40 -3.06 3.60
N PRO A 95 -15.23 -2.39 2.76
CA PRO A 95 -14.87 -1.47 1.68
C PRO A 95 -14.65 -0.01 2.13
N THR A 96 -14.78 0.30 3.41
CA THR A 96 -14.75 1.66 3.96
C THR A 96 -13.53 2.49 3.53
N ASP A 97 -12.34 1.89 3.52
CA ASP A 97 -11.08 2.54 3.21
C ASP A 97 -10.68 2.42 1.72
N LYS A 98 -11.53 1.81 0.87
CA LYS A 98 -11.26 1.70 -0.57
C LYS A 98 -11.13 3.11 -1.17
N GLY A 99 -10.05 3.33 -1.93
CA GLY A 99 -9.72 4.64 -2.51
C GLY A 99 -8.73 5.45 -1.67
N ARG A 100 -8.48 5.08 -0.40
CA ARG A 100 -7.32 5.56 0.32
C ARG A 100 -6.07 4.91 -0.27
N MET A 101 -5.02 5.70 -0.51
CA MET A 101 -3.75 5.20 -1.03
C MET A 101 -2.66 5.11 0.06
N HIS A 102 -2.59 6.10 0.95
CA HIS A 102 -1.50 6.18 1.95
C HIS A 102 -2.07 6.11 3.37
N TYR A 103 -1.81 5.01 4.09
CA TYR A 103 -2.17 4.91 5.50
C TYR A 103 -1.41 5.95 6.34
N GLN A 104 -2.06 6.43 7.40
CA GLN A 104 -1.45 7.29 8.40
C GLN A 104 -1.97 6.87 9.77
N HIS A 105 -1.08 6.67 10.74
CA HIS A 105 -1.50 6.42 12.12
C HIS A 105 -2.30 7.60 12.65
N PHE A 106 -3.24 7.32 13.55
CA PHE A 106 -3.98 8.35 14.25
C PHE A 106 -3.02 9.37 14.88
N ARG A 107 -3.20 10.65 14.52
CA ARG A 107 -2.28 11.73 14.90
C ARG A 107 -2.52 12.28 16.30
N GLY A 108 -3.54 11.81 17.02
CA GLY A 108 -3.93 12.36 18.31
C GLY A 108 -4.63 13.72 18.18
N PHE A 109 -4.69 14.43 19.31
CA PHE A 109 -5.14 15.83 19.38
C PHE A 109 -6.55 16.09 18.84
N ALA A 110 -7.47 15.12 18.95
CA ALA A 110 -8.85 15.27 18.50
C ALA A 110 -9.61 16.39 19.25
N ASP A 111 -9.12 16.77 20.43
CA ASP A 111 -9.64 17.82 21.29
C ASP A 111 -8.65 18.99 21.47
N ILE A 112 -7.77 19.23 20.48
CA ILE A 112 -6.87 20.40 20.50
C ILE A 112 -7.66 21.69 20.65
N PHE A 113 -7.20 22.58 21.53
CA PHE A 113 -7.88 23.83 21.90
C PHE A 113 -9.31 23.66 22.46
N LYS A 114 -9.62 22.49 23.05
CA LYS A 114 -10.83 22.34 23.87
C LYS A 114 -10.91 23.37 25.01
N ASN A 115 -9.75 23.75 25.54
CA ASN A 115 -9.57 24.86 26.47
C ASN A 115 -8.52 25.83 25.90
N ASP A 116 -8.53 27.07 26.39
CA ASP A 116 -7.54 28.07 25.99
C ASP A 116 -6.10 27.60 26.29
N PRO A 117 -5.15 27.79 25.35
CA PRO A 117 -3.77 27.42 25.57
C PRO A 117 -3.12 28.37 26.58
N GLU A 118 -2.35 27.80 27.49
CA GLU A 118 -1.62 28.56 28.51
C GLU A 118 -0.34 29.15 27.91
N LEU A 119 -0.49 30.26 27.17
CA LEU A 119 0.60 30.94 26.45
C LEU A 119 0.72 32.41 26.86
N PRO A 120 1.95 32.99 26.85
CA PRO A 120 2.17 34.39 27.23
C PRO A 120 1.48 35.41 26.30
N TYR A 121 1.31 35.04 25.03
CA TYR A 121 0.53 35.75 24.03
C TYR A 121 0.15 34.78 22.91
N ARG A 122 -0.89 35.11 22.13
CA ARG A 122 -1.54 34.19 21.18
C ARG A 122 -0.64 33.65 20.06
N ALA A 123 0.37 34.41 19.64
CA ALA A 123 1.22 34.10 18.48
C ALA A 123 2.58 33.51 18.87
N PHE A 124 2.68 32.88 20.05
CA PHE A 124 3.93 32.30 20.52
C PHE A 124 4.35 31.05 19.71
N LEU A 125 3.38 30.27 19.24
CA LEU A 125 3.55 29.04 18.42
C LEU A 125 2.65 29.06 17.20
#